data_AF-A0A8J6Q917-F1
#
_entry.id   AF-A0A8J6Q917-F1
#
_cell.length_a   1.000
_cell.length_b   1.000
_cell.length_c   1.000
_cell.angle_alpha   90.00
_cell.angle_beta   90.00
_cell.angle_gamma   90.00
#
_symmetry.space_group_name_H-M   'P 1'
#
loop_
_entity.id
_entity.type
_entity.pdbx_description
1 polymer ?
#
loop_
_entity_poly.entity_id
_entity_poly.type
_entity_poly.pdbx_seq_one_letter_code
_entity_poly.pdbx_strand_id
1 'polypeptide(L)'
;MKLAITFTLAFIFFVSCSTSDSREFVAGEVLVGIKSGTDISNTFELINLLQLKVENIRSLTFTSEMPSDNLQYILDELNSKSYTNDGVDWFVTGYIHSETNQITIFPKLFGIDDTEFQNDWLNSMNELKLDEKHNTELNSGVIHFYVPIGQEIKWRNRLTNYSIVDWAELNYIDEIQPLIE
;
A
#
# COMPACT_ATOMS: atom_id res chain seq x y z
N MET A 1 -15.82 4.42 -73.86
CA MET A 1 -16.25 3.33 -72.96
C MET A 1 -15.61 3.59 -71.61
N LYS A 2 -16.42 3.78 -70.56
CA LYS A 2 -16.01 4.16 -69.21
C LYS A 2 -15.29 3.00 -68.51
N LEU A 3 -14.24 3.27 -67.74
CA LEU A 3 -13.94 2.46 -66.57
C LEU A 3 -13.35 3.34 -65.47
N ALA A 4 -14.12 3.45 -64.39
CA ALA A 4 -13.79 4.18 -63.18
C ALA A 4 -12.74 3.40 -62.38
N ILE A 5 -11.77 4.10 -61.80
CA ILE A 5 -10.92 3.56 -60.73
C ILE A 5 -11.20 4.42 -59.50
N THR A 6 -11.95 3.80 -58.60
CA THR A 6 -12.40 4.30 -57.32
C THR A 6 -11.22 4.52 -56.39
N PHE A 7 -11.05 5.74 -55.89
CA PHE A 7 -10.16 6.05 -54.77
C PHE A 7 -10.89 5.68 -53.48
N THR A 8 -10.53 4.56 -52.85
CA THR A 8 -11.10 4.17 -51.56
C THR A 8 -10.23 4.74 -50.44
N LEU A 9 -10.78 5.74 -49.74
CA LEU A 9 -10.32 6.25 -48.45
C LEU A 9 -10.22 5.09 -47.45
N ALA A 10 -9.03 4.82 -46.91
CA ALA A 10 -8.87 4.05 -45.68
C ALA A 10 -8.72 5.04 -44.53
N PHE A 11 -9.85 5.40 -43.92
CA PHE A 11 -9.89 6.17 -42.68
C PHE A 11 -9.59 5.19 -41.53
N ILE A 12 -8.33 5.14 -41.09
CA ILE A 12 -7.94 4.37 -39.91
C ILE A 12 -8.50 5.11 -38.70
N PHE A 13 -9.67 4.65 -38.21
CA PHE A 13 -10.14 4.99 -36.89
C PHE A 13 -9.17 4.38 -35.88
N PHE A 14 -8.33 5.23 -35.28
CA PHE A 14 -7.68 4.90 -34.02
C PHE A 14 -8.77 4.74 -32.97
N VAL A 15 -9.20 3.50 -32.74
CA VAL A 15 -9.96 3.15 -31.54
C VAL A 15 -8.97 3.28 -30.38
N SER A 16 -8.92 4.47 -29.80
CA SER A 16 -8.27 4.71 -28.51
C SER A 16 -9.09 3.97 -27.47
N CYS A 17 -8.75 2.71 -27.22
CA CYS A 17 -9.30 1.93 -26.12
C CYS A 17 -8.62 2.44 -24.84
N SER A 18 -9.11 3.55 -24.29
CA SER A 18 -8.79 3.91 -22.91
C SER A 18 -9.57 2.95 -22.02
N THR A 19 -8.90 1.94 -21.49
CA THR A 19 -9.41 1.18 -20.35
C THR A 19 -9.46 2.17 -19.18
N SER A 20 -10.59 2.86 -19.02
CA SER A 20 -10.88 3.58 -17.78
C SER A 20 -10.91 2.55 -16.67
N ASP A 21 -9.95 2.63 -15.78
CA ASP A 21 -9.80 1.77 -14.61
C ASP A 21 -10.93 2.14 -13.65
N SER A 22 -12.13 1.57 -13.86
CA SER A 22 -13.40 1.94 -13.24
C SER A 22 -13.48 1.46 -11.78
N ARG A 23 -12.52 1.84 -10.95
CA ARG A 23 -12.53 1.53 -9.53
C ARG A 23 -13.48 2.51 -8.85
N GLU A 24 -14.58 1.99 -8.32
CA GLU A 24 -15.59 2.79 -7.63
C GLU A 24 -15.08 3.27 -6.27
N PHE A 25 -15.37 4.52 -5.95
CA PHE A 25 -15.16 5.08 -4.61
C PHE A 25 -15.86 4.21 -3.55
N VAL A 26 -15.13 3.89 -2.48
CA VAL A 26 -15.67 3.14 -1.34
C VAL A 26 -15.88 4.09 -0.15
N ALA A 27 -17.15 4.26 0.22
CA ALA A 27 -17.52 5.10 1.35
C ALA A 27 -16.92 4.58 2.67
N GLY A 28 -16.49 5.50 3.53
CA GLY A 28 -15.87 5.19 4.81
C GLY A 28 -14.39 4.81 4.73
N GLU A 29 -13.71 4.99 3.59
CA GLU A 29 -12.30 4.62 3.44
C GLU A 29 -11.38 5.80 3.10
N VAL A 30 -10.22 5.86 3.78
CA VAL A 30 -9.17 6.85 3.53
C VAL A 30 -7.82 6.16 3.47
N LEU A 31 -7.05 6.44 2.42
CA LEU A 31 -5.68 5.99 2.26
C LEU A 31 -4.71 7.07 2.73
N VAL A 32 -3.66 6.67 3.45
CA VAL A 32 -2.67 7.60 4.02
C VAL A 32 -1.27 7.11 3.69
N GLY A 33 -0.53 7.88 2.91
CA GLY A 33 0.89 7.65 2.66
C GLY A 33 1.74 8.21 3.79
N ILE A 34 2.64 7.40 4.32
CA ILE A 34 3.58 7.80 5.37
C ILE A 34 4.87 8.31 4.73
N LYS A 35 5.42 9.41 5.26
CA LYS A 35 6.66 10.00 4.75
C LYS A 35 7.79 9.00 4.78
N SER A 36 8.60 9.02 3.72
CA SER A 36 9.86 8.29 3.70
C SER A 36 10.70 8.57 4.94
N GLY A 37 11.34 7.53 5.48
CA GLY A 37 12.21 7.64 6.67
C GLY A 37 11.44 7.64 7.99
N THR A 38 10.13 7.39 7.96
CA THR A 38 9.34 7.24 9.19
C THR A 38 9.40 5.79 9.64
N ASP A 39 9.90 5.56 10.85
CA ASP A 39 9.89 4.22 11.46
C ASP A 39 8.47 3.71 11.69
N ILE A 40 8.28 2.39 11.59
CA ILE A 40 6.99 1.73 11.77
C ILE A 40 6.41 1.95 13.17
N SER A 41 7.26 2.16 14.18
CA SER A 41 6.85 2.52 15.54
C SER A 41 6.09 3.86 15.57
N ASN A 42 6.58 4.89 14.87
CA ASN A 42 5.89 6.18 14.76
C ASN A 42 4.56 6.04 13.99
N THR A 43 4.51 5.12 13.03
CA THR A 43 3.27 4.78 12.32
C THR A 43 2.24 4.14 13.26
N PHE A 44 2.67 3.23 14.13
CA PHE A 44 1.81 2.63 15.17
C PHE A 44 1.33 3.66 16.18
N GLU A 45 2.18 4.61 16.59
CA GLU A 45 1.77 5.71 17.47
C GLU A 45 0.64 6.54 16.85
N LEU A 46 0.71 6.85 15.55
CA LEU A 46 -0.38 7.53 14.85
C LEU A 46 -1.66 6.70 14.87
N ILE A 47 -1.60 5.41 14.55
CA ILE A 47 -2.77 4.51 14.56
C ILE A 47 -3.43 4.50 15.94
N ASN A 48 -2.63 4.33 16.98
CA ASN A 48 -3.10 4.31 18.38
C ASN A 48 -3.72 5.63 18.81
N LEU A 49 -3.15 6.76 18.37
CA LEU A 49 -3.69 8.10 18.65
C LEU A 49 -5.05 8.33 17.99
N LEU A 50 -5.24 7.81 16.77
CA LEU A 50 -6.45 8.04 15.99
C LEU A 50 -7.63 7.16 16.43
N GLN A 51 -7.36 5.98 16.99
CA GLN A 51 -8.37 4.99 17.39
C GLN A 51 -9.35 4.67 16.24
N LEU A 52 -8.84 4.65 15.01
CA LEU A 52 -9.57 4.24 13.83
C LEU A 52 -9.24 2.78 13.52
N LYS A 53 -10.23 2.05 12.99
CA LYS A 53 -9.98 0.70 12.48
C LYS A 53 -9.04 0.78 11.26
N VAL A 54 -8.06 -0.12 11.21
CA VAL A 54 -7.11 -0.21 10.10
C VAL A 54 -7.39 -1.50 9.33
N GLU A 55 -7.59 -1.38 8.02
CA GLU A 55 -7.71 -2.56 7.16
C GLU A 55 -6.34 -3.21 6.98
N ASN A 56 -5.36 -2.42 6.53
CA ASN A 56 -3.97 -2.84 6.46
C ASN A 56 -2.99 -1.67 6.39
N ILE A 57 -1.71 -1.97 6.64
CA ILE A 57 -0.56 -1.20 6.17
C ILE A 57 0.11 -2.01 5.06
N ARG A 58 0.31 -1.41 3.90
CA ARG A 58 0.95 -2.04 2.73
C ARG A 58 2.13 -1.21 2.22
N SER A 59 2.77 -1.73 1.17
CA SER A 59 3.95 -1.11 0.55
C SER A 59 5.12 -0.97 1.53
N LEU A 60 5.21 -1.88 2.50
CA LEU A 60 6.31 -1.95 3.43
C LEU A 60 7.46 -2.76 2.81
N THR A 61 8.69 -2.36 3.12
CA THR A 61 9.90 -3.06 2.66
C THR A 61 10.89 -3.14 3.80
N PHE A 62 11.36 -4.34 4.09
CA PHE A 62 12.38 -4.57 5.12
C PHE A 62 13.52 -5.39 4.54
N THR A 63 14.68 -5.27 5.14
CA THR A 63 15.84 -6.14 4.87
C THR A 63 16.21 -6.91 6.11
N SER A 64 16.69 -8.14 5.95
CA SER A 64 17.20 -8.92 7.08
C SER A 64 18.73 -8.98 7.08
N GLU A 65 19.34 -8.88 8.26
CA GLU A 65 20.76 -9.18 8.48
C GLU A 65 21.05 -10.68 8.65
N MET A 66 20.03 -11.55 8.63
CA MET A 66 20.23 -13.00 8.68
C MET A 66 20.94 -13.51 7.40
N PRO A 67 21.69 -14.63 7.49
CA PRO A 67 22.29 -15.24 6.31
C PRO A 67 21.25 -15.62 5.25
N SER A 68 21.59 -15.49 3.97
CA SER A 68 20.63 -15.56 2.85
C SER A 68 19.89 -16.89 2.71
N ASP A 69 20.47 -17.99 3.20
CA ASP A 69 19.84 -19.30 3.28
C ASP A 69 18.67 -19.37 4.30
N ASN A 70 18.48 -18.32 5.12
CA ASN A 70 17.36 -18.20 6.05
C ASN A 70 16.11 -17.55 5.43
N LEU A 71 16.10 -17.20 4.14
CA LEU A 71 14.92 -16.58 3.51
C LEU A 71 13.64 -17.38 3.78
N GLN A 72 13.67 -18.71 3.56
CA GLN A 72 12.48 -19.53 3.75
C GLN A 72 12.02 -19.54 5.21
N TYR A 73 12.95 -19.63 6.17
CA TYR A 73 12.64 -19.56 7.59
C TYR A 73 11.93 -18.24 7.94
N ILE A 74 12.43 -17.10 7.47
CA ILE A 74 11.80 -15.79 7.70
C ILE A 74 10.39 -15.77 7.11
N LEU A 75 10.22 -16.27 5.88
CA LEU A 75 8.90 -16.30 5.24
C LEU A 75 7.93 -17.23 5.98
N ASP A 76 8.38 -18.37 6.49
CA ASP A 76 7.55 -19.30 7.25
C ASP A 76 7.10 -18.69 8.58
N GLU A 77 8.03 -18.09 9.33
CA GLU A 77 7.73 -17.41 10.60
C GLU A 77 6.73 -16.26 10.38
N LEU A 78 6.96 -15.42 9.38
CA LEU A 78 6.06 -14.30 9.09
C LEU A 78 4.70 -14.77 8.53
N ASN A 79 4.64 -15.81 7.70
CA ASN A 79 3.36 -16.31 7.18
C ASN A 79 2.57 -17.15 8.18
N SER A 80 3.18 -17.55 9.30
CA SER A 80 2.48 -18.23 10.40
C SER A 80 1.59 -17.28 11.23
N LYS A 81 1.83 -15.96 11.11
CA LYS A 81 1.15 -14.92 11.89
C LYS A 81 -0.06 -14.39 11.11
N SER A 82 -1.22 -14.34 11.77
CA SER A 82 -2.50 -13.97 11.14
C SER A 82 -2.59 -12.51 10.70
N TYR A 83 -1.71 -11.64 11.20
CA TYR A 83 -1.69 -10.22 10.86
C TYR A 83 -0.73 -9.90 9.70
N THR A 84 -0.02 -10.88 9.16
CA THR A 84 0.90 -10.74 8.01
C THR A 84 0.48 -11.60 6.81
N ASN A 85 -0.51 -12.46 7.01
CA ASN A 85 -1.07 -13.40 6.05
C ASN A 85 -2.59 -13.46 6.27
N ASP A 86 -3.37 -13.13 5.25
CA ASP A 86 -4.84 -13.14 5.35
C ASP A 86 -5.45 -14.54 5.13
N GLY A 87 -4.62 -15.53 4.81
CA GLY A 87 -5.00 -16.92 4.56
C GLY A 87 -5.75 -17.15 3.24
N VAL A 88 -5.90 -16.11 2.41
CA VAL A 88 -6.69 -16.15 1.18
C VAL A 88 -5.87 -15.65 -0.01
N ASP A 89 -5.52 -14.37 -0.01
CA ASP A 89 -5.00 -13.64 -1.17
C ASP A 89 -3.65 -12.95 -0.91
N TRP A 90 -3.17 -12.93 0.33
CA TRP A 90 -1.91 -12.31 0.70
C TRP A 90 -1.02 -13.21 1.56
N PHE A 91 0.22 -13.35 1.11
CA PHE A 91 1.33 -13.95 1.85
C PHE A 91 2.53 -13.00 1.82
N VAL A 92 3.30 -12.96 2.90
CA VAL A 92 4.59 -12.28 2.91
C VAL A 92 5.49 -12.94 1.88
N THR A 93 6.07 -12.10 1.02
CA THR A 93 7.04 -12.53 0.00
C THR A 93 8.38 -11.85 0.24
N GLY A 94 9.43 -12.38 -0.37
CA GLY A 94 10.76 -11.83 -0.30
C GLY A 94 11.69 -12.43 -1.32
N TYR A 95 12.86 -11.83 -1.47
CA TYR A 95 13.91 -12.30 -2.37
C TYR A 95 15.30 -12.02 -1.79
N ILE A 96 16.31 -12.67 -2.35
CA ILE A 96 17.72 -12.39 -2.06
C ILE A 96 18.24 -11.45 -3.13
N HIS A 97 18.71 -10.28 -2.73
CA HIS A 97 19.32 -9.32 -3.66
C HIS A 97 20.64 -9.88 -4.21
N SER A 98 20.78 -9.97 -5.53
CA SER A 98 21.89 -10.71 -6.17
C SER A 98 23.27 -10.12 -5.92
N GLU A 99 23.36 -8.80 -5.71
CA GLU A 99 24.65 -8.12 -5.55
C GLU A 99 25.11 -8.07 -4.08
N THR A 100 24.16 -7.90 -3.16
CA THR A 100 24.45 -7.72 -1.73
C THR A 100 24.23 -9.00 -0.93
N ASN A 101 23.62 -10.02 -1.54
CA ASN A 101 23.17 -11.25 -0.89
C ASN A 101 22.23 -10.99 0.32
N GLN A 102 21.62 -9.80 0.38
CA GLN A 102 20.73 -9.40 1.47
C GLN A 102 19.30 -9.89 1.21
N ILE A 103 18.64 -10.40 2.25
CA ILE A 103 17.23 -10.75 2.18
C ILE A 103 16.40 -9.47 2.21
N THR A 104 15.45 -9.34 1.29
CA THR A 104 14.43 -8.27 1.26
C THR A 104 13.05 -8.89 1.35
N ILE A 105 12.17 -8.36 2.20
CA ILE A 105 10.80 -8.85 2.40
C ILE A 105 9.76 -7.74 2.22
N PHE A 106 8.55 -8.14 1.84
CA PHE A 106 7.43 -7.24 1.55
C PHE A 106 6.17 -7.68 2.32
N PRO A 107 6.07 -7.32 3.61
CA PRO A 107 4.88 -7.63 4.40
C PRO A 107 3.75 -6.66 4.09
N LYS A 108 2.53 -7.10 4.40
CA LYS A 108 1.35 -6.26 4.62
C LYS A 108 0.86 -6.60 6.03
N LEU A 109 0.52 -5.58 6.82
CA LEU A 109 0.09 -5.75 8.20
C LEU A 109 -1.42 -5.51 8.32
N PHE A 110 -2.18 -6.52 8.71
CA PHE A 110 -3.63 -6.51 8.85
C PHE A 110 -4.05 -6.40 10.32
N GLY A 111 -5.20 -5.77 10.61
CA GLY A 111 -5.72 -5.67 11.98
C GLY A 111 -4.76 -5.01 12.96
N ILE A 112 -3.83 -4.20 12.45
CA ILE A 112 -2.73 -3.62 13.22
C ILE A 112 -3.17 -2.42 14.07
N ASP A 113 -4.46 -2.13 14.11
CA ASP A 113 -5.09 -1.35 15.19
C ASP A 113 -5.11 -2.10 16.53
N ASP A 114 -4.84 -3.42 16.53
CA ASP A 114 -4.56 -4.20 17.74
C ASP A 114 -3.10 -4.02 18.21
N THR A 115 -2.91 -3.59 19.46
CA THR A 115 -1.58 -3.36 20.03
C THR A 115 -0.82 -4.65 20.31
N GLU A 116 -1.49 -5.80 20.46
CA GLU A 116 -0.80 -7.10 20.59
C GLU A 116 -0.08 -7.45 19.29
N PHE A 117 -0.73 -7.23 18.13
CA PHE A 117 -0.12 -7.45 16.82
C PHE A 117 1.01 -6.45 16.52
N GLN A 118 0.87 -5.20 16.96
CA GLN A 118 1.96 -4.21 16.85
C GLN A 118 3.20 -4.66 17.63
N ASN A 119 3.01 -5.10 18.87
CA ASN A 119 4.11 -5.55 19.72
C ASN A 119 4.75 -6.83 19.17
N ASP A 120 3.96 -7.80 18.71
CA ASP A 120 4.46 -9.03 18.10
C ASP A 120 5.24 -8.73 16.81
N TRP A 121 4.80 -7.76 16.01
CA TRP A 121 5.54 -7.30 14.84
C TRP A 121 6.91 -6.73 15.20
N LEU A 122 6.97 -5.82 16.19
CA LEU A 122 8.23 -5.24 16.66
C LEU A 122 9.19 -6.31 17.21
N ASN A 123 8.66 -7.31 17.94
CA ASN A 123 9.45 -8.44 18.41
C ASN A 123 9.97 -9.29 17.24
N SER A 124 9.12 -9.59 16.26
CA SER A 124 9.49 -10.34 15.06
C SER A 124 10.57 -9.63 14.26
N MET A 125 10.51 -8.29 14.17
CA MET A 125 11.59 -7.51 13.56
C MET A 125 12.92 -7.73 14.27
N ASN A 126 12.94 -7.70 15.60
CA ASN A 126 14.18 -7.95 16.35
C ASN A 126 14.68 -9.40 16.20
N GLU A 127 13.79 -10.39 16.32
CA GLU A 127 14.14 -11.82 16.24
C GLU A 127 14.66 -12.22 14.84
N LEU A 128 14.01 -11.72 13.80
CA LEU A 128 14.35 -11.98 12.40
C LEU A 128 15.34 -10.96 11.82
N LYS A 129 15.87 -10.07 12.67
CA LYS A 129 16.82 -9.00 12.35
C LYS A 129 16.39 -8.15 11.14
N LEU A 130 15.13 -7.73 11.14
CA LEU A 130 14.51 -6.93 10.09
C LEU A 130 14.74 -5.45 10.36
N ASP A 131 15.35 -4.79 9.38
CA ASP A 131 15.52 -3.34 9.34
C ASP A 131 14.62 -2.74 8.27
N GLU A 132 14.04 -1.58 8.59
CA GLU A 132 13.24 -0.81 7.65
C GLU A 132 14.12 -0.29 6.51
N LYS A 133 13.73 -0.61 5.27
CA LYS A 133 14.39 -0.05 4.10
C LYS A 133 13.70 1.25 3.72
N HIS A 134 14.13 2.34 4.34
CA HIS A 134 13.67 3.67 3.95
C HIS A 134 14.26 4.04 2.59
N ASN A 135 13.47 3.89 1.53
CA ASN A 135 13.79 4.47 0.25
C ASN A 135 13.36 5.94 0.27
N THR A 136 14.30 6.87 0.11
CA THR A 136 14.02 8.33 0.08
C THR A 136 13.01 8.75 -0.99
N GLU A 137 12.78 7.90 -1.99
CA GLU A 137 11.86 8.14 -3.10
C GLU A 137 10.49 7.48 -2.92
N LEU A 138 10.31 6.61 -1.92
CA LEU A 138 9.05 5.89 -1.68
C LEU A 138 8.54 6.10 -0.25
N ASN A 139 7.23 6.22 -0.09
CA ASN A 139 6.57 6.29 1.21
C ASN A 139 6.96 5.10 2.11
N SER A 140 7.08 5.33 3.43
CA SER A 140 7.37 4.28 4.43
C SER A 140 6.12 3.44 4.78
N GLY A 141 5.26 3.21 3.79
CA GLY A 141 4.01 2.49 3.90
C GLY A 141 2.79 3.33 3.56
N VAL A 142 1.70 2.63 3.24
CA VAL A 142 0.37 3.19 3.04
C VAL A 142 -0.59 2.54 4.02
N ILE A 143 -1.20 3.34 4.88
CA ILE A 143 -2.25 2.89 5.80
C ILE A 143 -3.60 3.01 5.12
N HIS A 144 -4.44 1.99 5.28
CA HIS A 144 -5.84 2.01 4.86
C HIS A 144 -6.72 2.10 6.10
N PHE A 145 -7.26 3.29 6.36
CA PHE A 145 -8.15 3.54 7.49
C PHE A 145 -9.62 3.38 7.09
N TYR A 146 -10.41 2.86 8.02
CA TYR A 146 -11.85 3.05 8.03
C TYR A 146 -12.22 4.27 8.88
N VAL A 147 -13.10 5.11 8.34
CA VAL A 147 -13.62 6.31 8.99
C VAL A 147 -15.15 6.30 8.96
N PRO A 148 -15.84 7.09 9.82
CA PRO A 148 -17.28 7.22 9.73
C PRO A 148 -17.73 7.69 8.35
N ILE A 149 -18.71 6.99 7.77
CA ILE A 149 -19.27 7.31 6.44
C ILE A 149 -19.75 8.77 6.41
N GLY A 150 -19.41 9.47 5.33
CA GLY A 150 -19.70 10.90 5.13
C GLY A 150 -18.73 11.85 5.84
N GLN A 151 -17.71 11.33 6.56
CA GLN A 151 -16.64 12.13 7.17
C GLN A 151 -15.29 11.97 6.46
N GLU A 152 -15.24 11.32 5.31
CA GLU A 152 -13.99 10.95 4.63
C GLU A 152 -13.17 12.19 4.26
N ILE A 153 -13.80 13.23 3.69
CA ILE A 153 -13.15 14.52 3.38
C ILE A 153 -12.59 15.19 4.64
N LYS A 154 -13.36 15.17 5.74
CA LYS A 154 -12.94 15.75 7.02
C LYS A 154 -11.74 15.01 7.59
N TRP A 155 -11.76 13.68 7.54
CA TRP A 155 -10.66 12.84 8.01
C TRP A 155 -9.42 12.97 7.14
N ARG A 156 -9.58 12.94 5.82
CA ARG A 156 -8.50 13.23 4.86
C ARG A 156 -7.79 14.55 5.21
N ASN A 157 -8.55 15.64 5.35
CA ASN A 157 -7.99 16.95 5.69
C ASN A 157 -7.36 17.01 7.09
N ARG A 158 -7.87 16.20 8.04
CA ARG A 158 -7.29 16.10 9.39
C ARG A 158 -5.95 15.36 9.33
N LEU A 159 -5.90 14.26 8.59
CA LEU A 159 -4.75 13.35 8.50
C LEU A 159 -3.53 14.02 7.86
N THR A 160 -3.72 14.92 6.89
CA THR A 160 -2.62 15.69 6.28
C THR A 160 -1.89 16.63 7.25
N ASN A 161 -2.44 16.90 8.44
CA ASN A 161 -1.81 17.77 9.43
C ASN A 161 -0.80 17.04 10.34
N TYR A 162 -0.73 15.71 10.28
CA TYR A 162 0.24 14.95 11.07
C TYR A 162 1.62 14.98 10.40
N SER A 163 2.67 15.21 11.18
CA SER A 163 4.03 15.43 10.67
C SER A 163 4.58 14.25 9.86
N ILE A 164 4.18 13.02 10.18
CA ILE A 164 4.61 11.80 9.50
C ILE A 164 3.78 11.46 8.26
N VAL A 165 2.68 12.17 8.02
CA VAL A 165 1.80 11.93 6.86
C VAL A 165 2.31 12.74 5.67
N ASP A 166 2.51 12.07 4.55
CA ASP A 166 2.93 12.66 3.28
C ASP A 166 1.71 13.10 2.46
N TRP A 167 0.73 12.22 2.35
CA TRP A 167 -0.53 12.47 1.69
C TRP A 167 -1.67 11.68 2.34
N ALA A 168 -2.90 12.17 2.17
CA ALA A 168 -4.11 11.44 2.51
C ALA A 168 -5.13 11.62 1.39
N GLU A 169 -5.72 10.52 0.93
CA GLU A 169 -6.62 10.49 -0.23
C GLU A 169 -7.85 9.65 0.09
N LEU A 170 -8.97 9.95 -0.57
CA LEU A 170 -10.12 9.06 -0.50
C LEU A 170 -9.83 7.85 -1.39
N ASN A 171 -10.28 6.67 -0.99
CA ASN A 171 -10.04 5.48 -1.80
C ASN A 171 -10.75 5.60 -3.16
N TYR A 172 -9.98 5.46 -4.25
CA TYR A 172 -10.45 5.47 -5.64
C TYR A 172 -11.37 6.65 -6.01
N ILE A 173 -10.79 7.85 -6.08
CA ILE A 173 -11.40 8.95 -6.83
C ILE A 173 -10.84 8.91 -8.26
N ASP A 174 -11.57 8.30 -9.20
CA ASP A 174 -11.63 8.92 -10.53
C ASP A 174 -12.23 10.30 -10.29
N GLU A 175 -11.52 11.37 -10.69
CA GLU A 175 -11.90 12.76 -10.45
C GLU A 175 -13.42 12.95 -10.55
N ILE A 176 -14.11 13.10 -9.42
CA ILE A 176 -15.49 13.55 -9.43
C ILE A 176 -15.42 14.96 -10.01
N GLN A 177 -15.76 15.10 -11.29
CA GLN A 177 -15.97 16.40 -11.90
C GLN A 177 -16.93 17.17 -10.99
N PRO A 178 -16.56 18.36 -10.51
CA PRO A 178 -17.50 19.16 -9.75
C PRO A 178 -18.72 19.41 -10.64
N LEU A 179 -19.90 19.02 -10.15
CA LEU A 179 -21.15 19.49 -10.70
C LEU A 179 -21.16 21.01 -10.52
N ILE A 180 -20.90 21.72 -11.61
CA ILE A 180 -21.10 23.16 -11.69
C ILE A 180 -22.62 23.36 -11.60
N GLU A 181 -23.09 23.89 -10.48
CA GLU A 181 -24.45 24.45 -10.34
C GLU A 181 -24.60 25.75 -11.14
#